data_AF-A0A527ZGJ3-F1
#
_entry.id   AF-A0A527ZGJ3-F1
#
_cell.length_a   1.000
_cell.length_b   1.000
_cell.length_c   1.000
_cell.angle_alpha   90.00
_cell.angle_beta   90.00
_cell.angle_gamma   90.00
#
_symmetry.space_group_name_H-M   'P 1'
#
loop_
_entity.id
_entity.type
_entity.pdbx_description
1 polymer ?
#
loop_
_entity_poly.entity_id
_entity_poly.type
_entity_poly.pdbx_seq_one_letter_code
_entity_poly.pdbx_strand_id
1 'polypeptide(L)'
;AILVTALRFRVTISGLLARRLEKPLPPNATVLSHILHVAAAQILFLDIPDSAAVDLAVTHAKSDPRTVRFSGLVNGVLRTLARSKQAELAAALAATDEAPKWFSDRLKAAYGPDKARQILAAHRYEAPVDFTVKSDPALWAERLGGIVLPTGTVRVEKL
;
A
#
# COMPACT_ATOMS: atom_id res chain seq x y z
N ALA A 1 3.11 -5.39 7.77
CA ALA A 1 1.86 -5.14 7.03
C ALA A 1 1.65 -3.66 6.67
N ILE A 2 1.30 -2.78 7.63
CA ILE A 2 0.80 -1.41 7.36
C ILE A 2 1.69 -0.57 6.42
N LEU A 3 2.97 -0.39 6.75
CA LEU A 3 3.87 0.44 5.96
C LEU A 3 4.02 -0.06 4.52
N VAL A 4 4.21 -1.36 4.35
CA VAL A 4 4.40 -1.98 3.03
C VAL A 4 3.13 -1.81 2.19
N THR A 5 1.95 -2.06 2.75
CA THR A 5 0.67 -1.84 2.07
C THR A 5 0.46 -0.38 1.68
N ALA A 6 0.78 0.55 2.59
CA ALA A 6 0.68 1.99 2.34
C ALA A 6 1.57 2.43 1.16
N LEU A 7 2.80 1.93 1.08
CA LEU A 7 3.73 2.24 -0.01
C LEU A 7 3.34 1.53 -1.32
N ARG A 8 2.90 0.27 -1.25
CA ARG A 8 2.51 -0.55 -2.41
C ARG A 8 1.31 0.02 -3.15
N PHE A 9 0.33 0.55 -2.42
CA PHE A 9 -0.88 1.14 -3.01
C PHE A 9 -0.86 2.66 -3.00
N ARG A 10 0.35 3.26 -3.05
CA ARG A 10 0.51 4.70 -2.84
C ARG A 10 -0.22 5.53 -3.89
N VAL A 11 -0.24 5.09 -5.15
CA VAL A 11 -0.89 5.87 -6.21
C VAL A 11 -2.41 5.81 -6.05
N THR A 12 -2.97 4.62 -5.82
CA THR A 12 -4.43 4.45 -5.62
C THR A 12 -4.91 5.22 -4.38
N ILE A 13 -4.22 5.06 -3.24
CA ILE A 13 -4.57 5.76 -2.00
C ILE A 13 -4.52 7.28 -2.20
N SER A 14 -3.46 7.79 -2.83
CA SER A 14 -3.32 9.23 -3.08
C SER A 14 -4.47 9.76 -3.95
N GLY A 15 -4.85 9.02 -5.00
CA GLY A 15 -5.96 9.38 -5.87
C GLY A 15 -7.31 9.39 -5.15
N LEU A 16 -7.57 8.40 -4.28
CA LEU A 16 -8.79 8.36 -3.47
C LEU A 16 -8.85 9.48 -2.44
N LEU A 17 -7.74 9.79 -1.77
CA LEU A 17 -7.66 10.90 -0.83
C LEU A 17 -7.86 12.26 -1.53
N ALA A 18 -7.25 12.46 -2.70
CA ALA A 18 -7.35 13.71 -3.45
C ALA A 18 -8.80 14.04 -3.84
N ARG A 19 -9.62 13.04 -4.20
CA ARG A 19 -11.05 13.23 -4.53
C ARG A 19 -11.89 13.75 -3.35
N ARG A 20 -11.39 13.61 -2.13
CA ARG A 20 -12.08 13.99 -0.89
C ARG A 20 -11.55 15.29 -0.30
N LEU A 21 -10.61 15.93 -0.98
CA LEU A 21 -10.01 17.20 -0.59
C LEU A 21 -10.45 18.28 -1.58
N GLU A 22 -11.13 19.31 -1.10
CA GLU A 22 -11.49 20.47 -1.94
C GLU A 22 -10.26 21.22 -2.44
N LYS A 23 -9.22 21.26 -1.61
CA LYS A 23 -7.91 21.85 -1.92
C LYS A 23 -6.82 20.84 -1.59
N PRO A 24 -5.76 20.76 -2.41
CA PRO A 24 -4.63 19.90 -2.09
C PRO A 24 -4.03 20.31 -0.74
N LEU A 25 -3.47 19.32 -0.03
CA LEU A 25 -2.75 19.60 1.20
C LEU A 25 -1.56 20.53 0.92
N PRO A 26 -1.19 21.41 1.86
CA PRO A 26 0.01 22.23 1.72
C PRO A 26 1.25 21.35 1.45
N PRO A 27 2.18 21.76 0.56
CA PRO A 27 3.36 20.95 0.23
C PRO A 27 4.22 20.55 1.44
N ASN A 28 4.21 21.38 2.49
CA ASN A 28 4.94 21.13 3.74
C ASN A 28 4.14 20.30 4.77
N ALA A 29 2.89 19.91 4.49
CA ALA A 29 2.05 19.11 5.38
C ALA A 29 2.35 17.60 5.29
N THR A 30 3.64 17.23 5.30
CA THR A 30 4.11 15.85 5.09
C THR A 30 3.59 14.90 6.17
N VAL A 31 3.61 15.30 7.44
CA VAL A 31 3.09 14.51 8.56
C VAL A 31 1.59 14.22 8.38
N LEU A 32 0.80 15.24 8.03
CA LEU A 32 -0.63 15.07 7.76
C LEU A 32 -0.87 14.12 6.59
N SER A 33 -0.10 14.27 5.50
CA SER A 33 -0.18 13.37 4.35
C SER A 33 0.12 11.92 4.76
N HIS A 34 1.13 11.69 5.59
CA HIS A 34 1.46 10.34 6.07
C HIS A 34 0.37 9.76 6.97
N ILE A 35 -0.22 10.56 7.88
CA ILE A 35 -1.34 10.13 8.73
C ILE A 35 -2.51 9.65 7.87
N LEU A 36 -2.95 10.48 6.91
CA LEU A 36 -4.05 10.14 6.01
C LEU A 36 -3.74 8.89 5.19
N HIS A 37 -2.52 8.78 4.68
CA HIS A 37 -2.11 7.68 3.81
C HIS A 37 -2.05 6.35 4.55
N VAL A 38 -1.46 6.34 5.75
CA VAL A 38 -1.34 5.16 6.61
C VAL A 38 -2.72 4.71 7.09
N ALA A 39 -3.61 5.64 7.45
CA ALA A 39 -4.96 5.30 7.87
C ALA A 39 -5.82 4.79 6.70
N ALA A 40 -5.70 5.40 5.52
CA ALA A 40 -6.35 4.93 4.31
C ALA A 40 -5.89 3.51 3.92
N ALA A 41 -4.60 3.21 4.06
CA ALA A 41 -4.09 1.86 3.81
C ALA A 41 -4.74 0.81 4.73
N GLN A 42 -4.92 1.15 6.01
CA GLN A 42 -5.60 0.29 6.98
C GLN A 42 -7.07 0.07 6.59
N ILE A 43 -7.81 1.13 6.26
CA ILE A 43 -9.24 1.09 5.90
C ILE A 43 -9.50 0.29 4.62
N LEU A 44 -8.62 0.46 3.62
CA LEU A 44 -8.85 -0.05 2.25
C LEU A 44 -8.33 -1.47 2.03
N PHE A 45 -7.26 -1.87 2.72
CA PHE A 45 -6.50 -3.07 2.35
C PHE A 45 -6.19 -4.01 3.51
N LEU A 46 -6.46 -3.62 4.76
CA LEU A 46 -6.17 -4.43 5.93
C LEU A 46 -7.47 -4.80 6.64
N ASP A 47 -7.44 -5.93 7.35
CA ASP A 47 -8.55 -6.38 8.19
C ASP A 47 -8.51 -5.65 9.55
N ILE A 48 -8.67 -4.32 9.50
CA ILE A 48 -8.71 -3.44 10.66
C ILE A 48 -10.07 -2.73 10.65
N PRO A 49 -10.79 -2.69 11.78
CA PRO A 49 -12.04 -1.96 11.87
C PRO A 49 -11.87 -0.48 11.46
N ASP A 50 -12.72 0.00 10.55
CA ASP A 50 -12.62 1.38 10.01
C ASP A 50 -12.64 2.43 11.13
N SER A 51 -13.46 2.21 12.16
CA SER A 51 -13.54 3.11 13.32
C SER A 51 -12.21 3.18 14.09
N ALA A 52 -11.51 2.06 14.25
CA ALA A 52 -10.22 2.02 14.93
C ALA A 52 -9.12 2.72 14.11
N ALA A 53 -9.09 2.50 12.79
CA ALA A 53 -8.13 3.19 11.91
C ALA A 53 -8.36 4.71 11.89
N VAL A 54 -9.61 5.15 11.88
CA VAL A 54 -9.98 6.58 11.97
C VAL A 54 -9.57 7.16 13.32
N ASP A 55 -9.93 6.50 14.42
CA ASP A 55 -9.65 7.00 15.77
C ASP A 55 -8.14 7.14 16.03
N LEU A 56 -7.34 6.14 15.64
CA LEU A 56 -5.90 6.19 15.75
C LEU A 56 -5.31 7.35 14.93
N ALA A 57 -5.81 7.58 13.72
CA ALA A 57 -5.35 8.68 12.86
C ALA A 57 -5.69 10.06 13.43
N VAL A 58 -6.90 10.21 13.98
CA VAL A 58 -7.34 11.45 14.63
C VAL A 58 -6.54 11.70 15.91
N THR A 59 -6.30 10.67 16.71
CA THR A 59 -5.47 10.73 17.92
C THR A 59 -4.04 11.14 17.58
N HIS A 60 -3.44 10.53 16.54
CA HIS A 60 -2.10 10.89 16.06
C HIS A 60 -2.07 12.33 15.52
N ALA A 61 -3.11 12.77 14.80
CA ALA A 61 -3.18 14.15 14.35
C ALA A 61 -3.24 15.15 15.51
N LYS A 62 -3.93 14.80 16.61
CA LYS A 62 -4.05 15.63 17.82
C LYS A 62 -2.76 15.67 18.65
N SER A 63 -1.92 14.64 18.60
CA SER A 63 -0.68 14.58 19.40
C SER A 63 0.46 15.46 18.87
N ASP A 64 0.35 15.98 17.64
CA ASP A 64 1.39 16.82 17.03
C ASP A 64 0.86 18.25 16.79
N PRO A 65 1.53 19.29 17.34
CA PRO A 65 1.14 20.69 17.14
C PRO A 65 1.01 21.12 15.67
N ARG A 66 1.76 20.47 14.77
CA ARG A 66 1.73 20.73 13.33
C ARG A 66 0.44 20.23 12.68
N THR A 67 -0.20 19.22 13.25
CA THR A 67 -1.36 18.54 12.67
C THR A 67 -2.65 18.67 13.47
N VAL A 68 -2.59 19.15 14.72
CA VAL A 68 -3.76 19.21 15.63
C VAL A 68 -4.95 19.97 15.02
N ARG A 69 -4.68 21.08 14.33
CA ARG A 69 -5.70 21.88 13.64
C ARG A 69 -6.40 21.15 12.49
N PHE A 70 -5.81 20.06 11.99
CA PHE A 70 -6.34 19.23 10.91
C PHE A 70 -7.04 17.97 11.41
N SER A 71 -7.15 17.73 12.72
CA SER A 71 -7.81 16.54 13.28
C SER A 71 -9.26 16.35 12.78
N GLY A 72 -10.02 17.45 12.63
CA GLY A 72 -11.35 17.43 12.03
C GLY A 72 -11.34 17.02 10.54
N LEU A 73 -10.36 17.51 9.78
CA LEU A 73 -10.16 17.13 8.37
C LEU A 73 -9.80 15.63 8.25
N VAL A 74 -8.90 15.14 9.10
CA VAL A 74 -8.52 13.72 9.15
C VAL A 74 -9.75 12.85 9.38
N ASN A 75 -10.56 13.18 10.39
CA ASN A 75 -11.80 12.46 10.66
C ASN A 75 -12.78 12.50 9.47
N GLY A 76 -13.03 13.68 8.91
CA GLY A 76 -13.97 13.86 7.80
C GLY A 76 -13.58 13.09 6.54
N VAL A 77 -12.31 13.20 6.15
CA VAL A 77 -11.76 12.54 4.95
C VAL A 77 -11.79 11.02 5.11
N LEU A 78 -11.31 10.49 6.23
CA LEU A 78 -11.20 9.05 6.44
C LEU A 78 -12.56 8.38 6.64
N ARG A 79 -13.51 9.02 7.33
CA ARG A 79 -14.89 8.49 7.44
C ARG A 79 -15.60 8.48 6.09
N THR A 80 -15.36 9.49 5.27
CA THR A 80 -15.91 9.54 3.91
C THR A 80 -15.30 8.44 3.04
N LEU A 81 -13.99 8.21 3.13
CA LEU A 81 -13.30 7.09 2.48
C LEU A 81 -13.87 5.73 2.92
N ALA A 82 -14.01 5.49 4.22
CA ALA A 82 -14.54 4.25 4.76
C ALA A 82 -15.97 3.94 4.24
N ARG A 83 -16.85 4.94 4.14
CA ARG A 83 -18.23 4.75 3.64
C ARG A 83 -18.32 4.39 2.15
N SER A 84 -17.31 4.75 1.37
CA SER A 84 -17.35 4.64 -0.10
C SER A 84 -16.39 3.58 -0.65
N LYS A 85 -15.59 2.94 0.22
CA LYS A 85 -14.54 2.00 -0.19
C LYS A 85 -15.09 0.83 -1.02
N GLN A 86 -16.25 0.27 -0.67
CA GLN A 86 -16.84 -0.85 -1.40
C GLN A 86 -17.24 -0.47 -2.83
N ALA A 87 -17.67 0.77 -3.05
CA ALA A 87 -18.10 1.26 -4.37
C ALA A 87 -16.92 1.72 -5.24
N GLU A 88 -15.88 2.28 -4.64
CA GLU A 88 -14.81 2.96 -5.39
C GLU A 88 -13.52 2.14 -5.54
N LEU A 89 -13.19 1.25 -4.59
CA LEU A 89 -11.86 0.66 -4.53
C LEU A 89 -11.52 -0.20 -5.76
N ALA A 90 -12.45 -1.05 -6.20
CA ALA A 90 -12.23 -1.93 -7.35
C ALA A 90 -11.98 -1.12 -8.64
N ALA A 91 -12.80 -0.09 -8.89
CA ALA A 91 -12.63 0.81 -10.02
C ALA A 91 -11.32 1.61 -9.93
N ALA A 92 -10.95 2.10 -8.74
CA ALA A 92 -9.70 2.82 -8.54
C ALA A 92 -8.47 1.94 -8.81
N LEU A 93 -8.48 0.69 -8.35
CA LEU A 93 -7.41 -0.27 -8.61
C LEU A 93 -7.31 -0.63 -10.10
N ALA A 94 -8.43 -0.77 -10.81
CA ALA A 94 -8.45 -1.06 -12.23
C ALA A 94 -7.93 0.11 -13.09
N ALA A 95 -8.17 1.35 -12.65
CA ALA A 95 -7.78 2.56 -13.38
C ALA A 95 -6.34 3.03 -13.09
N THR A 96 -5.68 2.49 -12.07
CA THR A 96 -4.39 2.98 -11.59
C THR A 96 -3.27 2.00 -11.95
N ASP A 97 -2.12 2.51 -12.39
CA ASP A 97 -0.83 1.80 -12.35
C ASP A 97 -0.13 2.17 -11.05
N GLU A 98 0.30 1.21 -10.21
CA GLU A 98 1.06 1.49 -8.97
C GLU A 98 2.53 1.80 -9.28
N ALA A 99 2.74 2.81 -10.11
CA ALA A 99 4.04 3.26 -10.57
C ALA A 99 3.99 4.73 -11.00
N PRO A 100 5.10 5.48 -10.85
CA PRO A 100 5.26 6.76 -11.52
C PRO A 100 5.13 6.62 -13.05
N LYS A 101 4.58 7.64 -13.71
CA LYS A 101 4.38 7.64 -15.17
C LYS A 101 5.64 7.29 -15.95
N TRP A 102 6.79 7.89 -15.59
CA TRP A 102 8.06 7.61 -16.26
C TRP A 102 8.45 6.13 -16.20
N PHE A 103 8.13 5.42 -15.11
CA PHE A 103 8.47 4.01 -14.95
C PHE A 103 7.51 3.12 -15.74
N SER A 104 6.20 3.40 -15.68
CA SER A 104 5.19 2.70 -16.49
C SER A 104 5.48 2.85 -17.99
N ASP A 105 5.83 4.05 -18.45
CA ASP A 105 6.19 4.32 -19.85
C ASP A 105 7.45 3.53 -20.26
N ARG A 106 8.48 3.46 -19.41
CA ARG A 106 9.69 2.65 -19.67
C ARG A 106 9.39 1.16 -19.76
N LEU A 107 8.53 0.63 -18.89
CA LEU A 107 8.12 -0.78 -18.98
C LEU A 107 7.35 -1.07 -20.28
N LYS A 108 6.44 -0.18 -20.68
CA LYS A 108 5.67 -0.30 -21.93
C LYS A 108 6.59 -0.25 -23.16
N ALA A 109 7.59 0.62 -23.15
CA ALA A 109 8.58 0.70 -24.23
C ALA A 109 9.46 -0.55 -24.33
N ALA A 110 9.87 -1.13 -23.19
CA ALA A 110 10.77 -2.29 -23.16
C ALA A 110 10.07 -3.63 -23.43
N TYR A 111 8.84 -3.80 -22.93
CA TYR A 111 8.15 -5.11 -22.90
C TYR A 111 6.81 -5.13 -23.64
N GLY A 112 6.37 -3.98 -24.17
CA GLY A 112 5.03 -3.81 -24.73
C GLY A 112 3.95 -3.60 -23.67
N PRO A 113 2.76 -3.10 -24.07
CA PRO A 113 1.72 -2.68 -23.14
C PRO A 113 1.14 -3.84 -22.31
N ASP A 114 1.00 -5.04 -22.90
CA ASP A 114 0.42 -6.19 -22.22
C ASP A 114 1.32 -6.75 -21.12
N LYS A 115 2.61 -6.93 -21.42
CA LYS A 115 3.58 -7.45 -20.45
C LYS A 115 3.84 -6.43 -19.35
N ALA A 116 3.92 -5.13 -19.67
CA ALA A 116 4.05 -4.08 -18.68
C ALA A 116 2.90 -4.08 -17.67
N ARG A 117 1.66 -4.28 -18.14
CA ARG A 117 0.48 -4.43 -17.27
C ARG A 117 0.61 -5.62 -16.32
N GLN A 118 1.06 -6.78 -16.83
CA GLN A 118 1.28 -7.97 -16.01
C GLN A 118 2.36 -7.74 -14.93
N ILE A 119 3.47 -7.08 -15.28
CA ILE A 119 4.54 -6.73 -14.34
C ILE A 119 4.02 -5.81 -13.22
N LEU A 120 3.30 -4.75 -13.59
CA LEU A 120 2.74 -3.80 -12.62
C LEU A 120 1.68 -4.45 -11.73
N ALA A 121 0.88 -5.36 -12.27
CA ALA A 121 -0.04 -6.16 -11.48
C ALA A 121 0.71 -7.06 -10.47
N ALA A 122 1.82 -7.69 -10.89
CA ALA A 122 2.63 -8.52 -10.01
C ALA A 122 3.21 -7.74 -8.81
N HIS A 123 3.60 -6.48 -9.00
CA HIS A 123 4.09 -5.62 -7.91
C HIS A 123 3.04 -5.34 -6.80
N ARG A 124 1.75 -5.60 -7.06
CA ARG A 124 0.67 -5.43 -6.07
C ARG A 124 0.54 -6.61 -5.11
N TYR A 125 1.26 -7.70 -5.34
CA TYR A 125 1.29 -8.82 -4.41
C TYR A 125 2.46 -8.68 -3.43
N GLU A 126 2.33 -9.35 -2.29
CA GLU A 126 3.45 -9.49 -1.38
C GLU A 126 4.50 -10.41 -2.00
N ALA A 127 5.75 -9.94 -1.99
CA ALA A 127 6.85 -10.74 -2.50
C ALA A 127 7.16 -11.84 -1.47
N PRO A 128 7.31 -13.10 -1.90
CA PRO A 128 7.73 -14.17 -1.01
C PRO A 128 9.15 -13.93 -0.51
N VAL A 129 9.48 -14.52 0.63
CA VAL A 129 10.83 -14.44 1.19
C VAL A 129 11.62 -15.66 0.73
N ASP A 130 12.71 -15.40 0.01
CA ASP A 130 13.58 -16.44 -0.54
C ASP A 130 14.96 -16.38 0.11
N PHE A 131 15.42 -17.52 0.63
CA PHE A 131 16.75 -17.68 1.21
C PHE A 131 17.65 -18.45 0.26
N THR A 132 18.84 -17.91 0.00
CA THR A 132 19.94 -18.66 -0.60
C THR A 132 20.77 -19.26 0.52
N VAL A 133 20.78 -20.58 0.63
CA VAL A 133 21.53 -21.28 1.68
C VAL A 133 22.88 -21.77 1.16
N LYS A 134 23.86 -21.84 2.06
CA LYS A 134 25.22 -22.27 1.69
C LYS A 134 25.28 -23.73 1.21
N SER A 135 24.47 -24.59 1.80
CA SER A 135 24.41 -26.03 1.50
C SER A 135 23.08 -26.61 1.97
N ASP A 136 22.69 -27.73 1.38
CA ASP A 136 21.50 -28.52 1.71
C ASP A 136 20.18 -27.72 1.77
N PRO A 137 19.66 -27.27 0.61
CA PRO A 137 18.38 -26.55 0.56
C PRO A 137 17.19 -27.35 1.09
N ALA A 138 17.22 -28.68 1.01
CA ALA A 138 16.12 -29.54 1.47
C ALA A 138 16.00 -29.50 3.00
N LEU A 139 17.12 -29.63 3.71
CA LEU A 139 17.17 -29.50 5.17
C LEU A 139 16.63 -28.14 5.63
N TRP A 140 16.99 -27.06 4.94
CA TRP A 140 16.53 -25.72 5.30
C TRP A 140 15.07 -25.47 4.94
N ALA A 141 14.58 -26.05 3.85
CA ALA A 141 13.16 -26.01 3.53
C ALA A 141 12.32 -26.67 4.63
N GLU A 142 12.73 -27.84 5.12
CA GLU A 142 12.07 -28.50 6.26
C GLU A 142 12.09 -27.61 7.52
N ARG A 143 13.26 -27.07 7.88
CA ARG A 143 13.42 -26.26 9.10
C ARG A 143 12.67 -24.93 9.07
N LEU A 144 12.56 -24.32 7.90
CA LEU A 144 11.92 -23.02 7.72
C LEU A 144 10.45 -23.12 7.30
N GLY A 145 9.92 -24.34 7.13
CA GLY A 145 8.56 -24.53 6.60
C GLY A 145 8.40 -24.00 5.17
N GLY A 146 9.44 -24.12 4.36
CA GLY A 146 9.50 -23.60 2.99
C GLY A 146 9.55 -24.69 1.92
N ILE A 147 9.72 -24.25 0.66
CA ILE A 147 9.90 -25.11 -0.50
C ILE A 147 11.19 -24.77 -1.23
N VAL A 148 11.87 -25.78 -1.78
CA VAL A 148 13.04 -25.57 -2.63
C VAL A 148 12.57 -25.19 -4.04
N LEU A 149 13.01 -24.04 -4.52
CA LEU A 149 12.74 -23.58 -5.89
C LEU A 149 13.72 -24.22 -6.89
N PRO A 150 13.40 -24.24 -8.20
CA PRO A 150 14.30 -24.75 -9.24
C PRO A 150 15.68 -24.08 -9.28
N THR A 151 15.79 -22.88 -8.71
CA THR A 151 17.03 -22.10 -8.54
C THR A 151 17.89 -22.56 -7.36
N GLY A 152 17.43 -23.53 -6.55
CA GLY A 152 18.11 -24.00 -5.34
C GLY A 152 17.90 -23.12 -4.10
N THR A 153 17.10 -22.06 -4.21
CA THR A 153 16.73 -21.20 -3.07
C THR A 153 15.53 -21.76 -2.31
N VAL A 154 15.46 -21.50 -1.01
CA VAL A 154 14.35 -21.89 -0.15
C VAL A 154 13.35 -20.74 -0.03
N ARG A 155 12.14 -20.91 -0.54
CA ARG A 155 11.04 -19.95 -0.40
C ARG A 155 10.20 -20.28 0.82
N VAL A 156 9.96 -19.30 1.69
CA VAL A 156 9.01 -19.42 2.81
C VAL A 156 7.75 -18.61 2.48
N GLU A 157 6.58 -19.22 2.70
CA GLU A 157 5.29 -18.59 2.35
C GLU A 157 4.75 -17.66 3.45
N LYS A 158 5.10 -17.93 4.72
CA LYS A 158 4.73 -17.11 5.88
C LYS A 158 5.84 -17.19 6.94
N LEU A 159 6.24 -16.03 7.46
CA LEU A 159 6.92 -15.90 8.76
C LEU A 159 5.87 -15.66 9.84
#